data_AF-A0A2D6XTK5-F1
#
_entry.id   AF-A0A2D6XTK5-F1
#
_cell.length_a   1.000
_cell.length_b   1.000
_cell.length_c   1.000
_cell.angle_alpha   90.00
_cell.angle_beta   90.00
_cell.angle_gamma   90.00
#
_symmetry.space_group_name_H-M   'P 1'
#
loop_
_entity.id
_entity.type
_entity.pdbx_description
1 polymer ?
#
loop_
_entity_poly.entity_id
_entity_poly.type
_entity_poly.pdbx_seq_one_letter_code
_entity_poly.pdbx_strand_id
1 'polypeptide(L)'
;MKENILIKINELIEKKKVNEAQFELSKLGPEFLENSEYLYLRSKVFCFNKLYYLAIDMLLIALEFKQSDKIYNLIAEIYNVLGNKELSKKLLDSNLRLATINSLKDEMSGIYRKKI
;
A
#
# COMPACT_ATOMS: atom_id res chain seq x y z
N MET A 1 9.20 17.53 -10.72
CA MET A 1 8.68 16.79 -11.89
C MET A 1 8.12 15.42 -11.52
N LYS A 2 8.82 14.60 -10.71
CA LYS A 2 8.36 13.27 -10.25
C LYS A 2 7.12 13.29 -9.34
N GLU A 3 6.94 14.31 -8.50
CA GLU A 3 5.70 14.45 -7.71
C GLU A 3 4.46 14.72 -8.57
N ASN A 4 4.62 15.46 -9.67
CA ASN A 4 3.52 15.82 -10.57
C ASN A 4 2.91 14.57 -11.26
N ILE A 5 3.75 13.59 -11.63
CA ILE A 5 3.24 12.34 -12.23
C ILE A 5 2.48 11.46 -11.21
N LEU A 6 2.91 11.40 -9.95
CA LEU A 6 2.20 10.66 -8.90
C LEU A 6 0.85 11.31 -8.57
N ILE A 7 0.77 12.64 -8.54
CA ILE A 7 -0.50 13.38 -8.39
C ILE A 7 -1.47 13.02 -9.53
N LYS A 8 -1.00 13.08 -10.79
CA LYS A 8 -1.81 12.71 -11.95
C LYS A 8 -2.30 11.26 -11.89
N ILE A 9 -1.44 10.33 -11.47
CA ILE A 9 -1.82 8.92 -11.28
C ILE A 9 -2.91 8.81 -10.22
N ASN A 10 -2.77 9.49 -9.08
CA ASN A 10 -3.78 9.47 -8.04
C ASN A 10 -5.13 10.01 -8.56
N GLU A 11 -5.14 11.11 -9.31
CA GLU A 11 -6.37 11.63 -9.94
C GLU A 11 -7.03 10.62 -10.90
N LEU A 12 -6.24 9.86 -11.67
CA LEU A 12 -6.76 8.81 -12.54
C LEU A 12 -7.41 7.69 -11.72
N ILE A 13 -6.79 7.29 -10.61
CA ILE A 13 -7.33 6.28 -9.70
C ILE A 13 -8.65 6.77 -9.08
N GLU A 14 -8.71 8.00 -8.58
CA GLU A 14 -9.93 8.61 -8.02
C GLU A 14 -11.07 8.67 -9.06
N LYS A 15 -10.73 8.95 -10.32
CA LYS A 15 -11.66 8.93 -11.46
C LYS A 15 -11.99 7.50 -11.95
N LYS A 16 -11.53 6.46 -11.25
CA LYS A 16 -11.69 5.03 -11.59
C LYS A 16 -11.11 4.65 -12.97
N LYS A 17 -10.19 5.45 -13.51
CA LYS A 17 -9.44 5.19 -14.75
C LYS A 17 -8.24 4.28 -14.46
N VAL A 18 -8.52 3.10 -13.89
CA VAL A 18 -7.49 2.20 -13.33
C VAL A 18 -6.51 1.71 -14.40
N ASN A 19 -6.98 1.43 -15.62
CA ASN A 19 -6.13 1.01 -16.73
C ASN A 19 -5.14 2.11 -17.14
N GLU A 20 -5.59 3.37 -17.20
CA GLU A 20 -4.72 4.52 -17.49
C GLU A 20 -3.72 4.74 -16.35
N ALA A 21 -4.16 4.64 -15.10
CA ALA A 21 -3.28 4.76 -13.94
C ALA A 21 -2.20 3.66 -13.91
N GLN A 22 -2.58 2.41 -14.19
CA GLN A 22 -1.65 1.28 -14.28
C GLN A 22 -0.63 1.48 -15.41
N PHE A 23 -1.08 1.98 -16.57
CA PHE A 23 -0.19 2.29 -17.68
C PHE A 23 0.81 3.39 -17.30
N GLU A 24 0.38 4.50 -16.69
CA GLU A 24 1.28 5.55 -16.23
C GLU A 24 2.26 5.06 -15.14
N LEU A 25 1.81 4.24 -14.20
CA LEU A 25 2.67 3.60 -13.18
C LEU A 25 3.74 2.70 -13.80
N SER A 26 3.43 2.00 -14.90
CA SER A 26 4.39 1.11 -15.59
C SER A 26 5.54 1.84 -16.27
N LYS A 27 5.39 3.14 -16.55
CA LYS A 27 6.45 3.99 -17.11
C LYS A 27 7.46 4.45 -16.07
N LEU A 28 7.14 4.31 -14.78
CA LEU A 28 8.02 4.72 -13.69
C LEU A 28 9.12 3.68 -13.50
N GLY A 29 10.36 4.15 -13.46
CA GLY A 29 11.54 3.31 -13.38
C GLY A 29 11.88 2.82 -11.97
N PRO A 30 13.00 2.08 -11.82
CA PRO A 30 13.45 1.49 -10.57
C PRO A 30 13.62 2.50 -9.41
N GLU A 31 13.84 3.77 -9.71
CA GLU A 31 14.01 4.83 -8.70
C GLU A 31 12.76 5.05 -7.82
N PHE A 32 11.60 4.53 -8.22
CA PHE A 32 10.36 4.59 -7.44
C PHE A 32 10.12 3.35 -6.57
N LEU A 33 10.95 2.31 -6.67
CA LEU A 33 10.76 1.06 -5.91
C LEU A 33 10.81 1.28 -4.39
N GLU A 34 11.54 2.30 -3.93
CA GLU A 34 11.62 2.70 -2.51
C GLU A 34 10.70 3.88 -2.17
N ASN A 35 9.91 4.35 -3.13
CA ASN A 35 9.01 5.49 -2.93
C ASN A 35 7.68 5.00 -2.34
N SER A 36 7.44 5.32 -1.06
CA SER A 36 6.24 4.93 -0.34
C SER A 36 4.93 5.39 -1.02
N GLU A 37 4.92 6.57 -1.66
CA GLU A 37 3.74 7.08 -2.37
C GLU A 37 3.45 6.25 -3.63
N TYR A 38 4.49 5.93 -4.40
CA TYR A 38 4.37 5.07 -5.57
C TYR A 38 3.82 3.70 -5.22
N LEU A 39 4.39 3.07 -4.18
CA LEU A 39 3.93 1.77 -3.68
C LEU A 39 2.46 1.84 -3.23
N TYR A 40 2.08 2.91 -2.54
CA TYR A 40 0.68 3.16 -2.15
C TYR A 40 -0.27 3.30 -3.36
N LEU A 41 0.10 4.05 -4.40
CA LEU A 41 -0.75 4.20 -5.59
C LEU A 41 -0.88 2.87 -6.37
N ARG A 42 0.20 2.10 -6.43
CA ARG A 42 0.20 0.79 -7.07
C ARG A 42 -0.63 -0.24 -6.29
N SER A 43 -0.63 -0.19 -4.96
CA SER A 43 -1.52 -1.03 -4.15
C SER A 43 -3.00 -0.65 -4.32
N LYS A 44 -3.34 0.64 -4.50
CA LYS A 44 -4.71 1.05 -4.84
C LYS A 44 -5.17 0.42 -6.15
N VAL A 45 -4.32 0.41 -7.19
CA VAL A 45 -4.62 -0.29 -8.46
C VAL A 45 -4.87 -1.78 -8.23
N PHE A 46 -4.06 -2.44 -7.40
CA PHE A 46 -4.31 -3.84 -7.01
C PHE A 46 -5.65 -4.02 -6.28
N CYS A 47 -6.01 -3.13 -5.36
CA CYS A 47 -7.30 -3.17 -4.67
C CYS A 47 -8.49 -3.05 -5.64
N PHE A 48 -8.41 -2.14 -6.62
CA PHE A 48 -9.42 -2.02 -7.68
C PHE A 48 -9.57 -3.31 -8.48
N ASN A 49 -8.46 -3.99 -8.75
CA ASN A 49 -8.43 -5.28 -9.44
C ASN A 49 -8.70 -6.48 -8.51
N LYS A 50 -9.08 -6.25 -7.24
CA LYS A 50 -9.32 -7.26 -6.20
C LYS A 50 -8.11 -8.17 -5.91
N LEU A 51 -6.90 -7.71 -6.22
CA LEU A 51 -5.63 -8.38 -5.94
C LEU A 51 -5.16 -8.03 -4.51
N TYR A 52 -5.97 -8.36 -3.51
CA TYR A 52 -5.81 -7.87 -2.14
C TYR A 52 -4.50 -8.30 -1.46
N TYR A 53 -4.04 -9.54 -1.68
CA TYR A 53 -2.78 -10.01 -1.11
C TYR A 53 -1.57 -9.25 -1.66
N LEU A 54 -1.53 -9.01 -2.99
CA LEU A 54 -0.49 -8.18 -3.61
C LEU A 54 -0.54 -6.73 -3.14
N ALA A 55 -1.75 -6.20 -2.89
CA ALA A 55 -1.91 -4.88 -2.30
C ALA A 55 -1.33 -4.81 -0.89
N ILE A 56 -1.59 -5.82 -0.05
CA ILE A 56 -1.05 -5.93 1.30
C ILE A 56 0.48 -5.98 1.27
N ASP A 57 1.08 -6.88 0.48
CA ASP A 57 2.54 -6.99 0.36
C ASP A 57 3.17 -5.65 0.03
N MET A 58 2.61 -4.96 -0.97
CA MET A 58 3.12 -3.67 -1.41
C MET A 58 2.97 -2.57 -0.36
N LEU A 59 1.88 -2.57 0.41
CA LEU A 59 1.65 -1.63 1.51
C LEU A 59 2.58 -1.90 2.69
N LEU A 60 2.86 -3.17 3.00
CA LEU A 60 3.82 -3.54 4.04
C LEU A 60 5.23 -3.07 3.70
N ILE A 61 5.64 -3.21 2.43
CA ILE A 61 6.89 -2.66 1.91
C ILE A 61 6.88 -1.13 1.96
N ALA A 62 5.76 -0.47 1.61
CA ALA A 62 5.65 0.99 1.67
C ALA A 62 5.88 1.55 3.08
N LEU A 63 5.46 0.83 4.12
CA LEU A 63 5.69 1.18 5.53
C LEU A 63 7.16 1.06 5.97
N GLU A 64 7.99 0.26 5.28
CA GLU A 64 9.44 0.21 5.54
C GLU A 64 10.13 1.53 5.19
N PHE A 65 9.59 2.26 4.21
CA PHE A 65 10.16 3.52 3.74
C PHE A 65 9.55 4.74 4.42
N LYS A 66 8.24 4.70 4.70
CA LYS A 66 7.55 5.80 5.39
C LYS A 66 6.32 5.28 6.15
N GLN A 67 6.31 5.53 7.47
CA GLN A 67 5.14 5.32 8.30
C GLN A 67 4.06 6.34 7.91
N SER A 68 2.87 5.87 7.53
CA SER A 68 1.80 6.74 7.02
C SER A 68 0.42 6.23 7.38
N ASP A 69 -0.39 7.09 8.00
CA ASP A 69 -1.77 6.76 8.43
C ASP A 69 -2.62 6.21 7.27
N LYS A 70 -2.51 6.79 6.06
CA LYS A 70 -3.28 6.30 4.91
C LYS A 70 -2.91 4.88 4.50
N ILE A 71 -1.65 4.46 4.69
CA ILE A 71 -1.22 3.09 4.39
C ILE A 71 -1.81 2.15 5.42
N TYR A 72 -1.72 2.47 6.72
CA TYR A 72 -2.37 1.71 7.78
C TYR A 72 -3.88 1.54 7.54
N ASN A 73 -4.55 2.64 7.20
CA ASN A 73 -5.99 2.65 6.93
C ASN A 73 -6.33 1.77 5.73
N LEU A 74 -5.56 1.83 4.64
CA LEU A 74 -5.80 0.99 3.47
C LEU A 74 -5.59 -0.51 3.77
N ILE A 75 -4.57 -0.88 4.55
CA ILE A 75 -4.39 -2.28 4.99
C ILE A 75 -5.60 -2.71 5.85
N ALA A 76 -6.06 -1.85 6.75
CA ALA A 76 -7.22 -2.12 7.60
C ALA A 76 -8.51 -2.31 6.77
N GLU A 77 -8.71 -1.49 5.74
CA GLU A 77 -9.83 -1.61 4.80
C GLU A 77 -9.79 -2.94 4.06
N ILE A 78 -8.62 -3.34 3.55
CA ILE A 78 -8.45 -4.63 2.86
C ILE A 78 -8.80 -5.79 3.79
N TYR A 79 -8.27 -5.82 5.02
CA TYR A 79 -8.60 -6.90 5.97
C TYR A 79 -10.09 -6.92 6.36
N ASN A 80 -10.73 -5.75 6.46
CA ASN A 80 -12.18 -5.70 6.67
C ASN A 80 -12.95 -6.32 5.49
N VAL A 81 -12.54 -6.02 4.25
CA VAL A 81 -13.12 -6.63 3.03
C VAL A 81 -12.90 -8.14 3.00
N LEU A 82 -11.73 -8.62 3.44
CA LEU A 82 -11.41 -10.04 3.56
C LEU A 82 -12.10 -10.72 4.77
N GLY A 83 -12.87 -9.99 5.58
CA GLY A 83 -13.62 -10.51 6.72
C GLY A 83 -12.84 -10.56 8.04
N ASN A 84 -11.56 -10.18 8.06
CA ASN A 84 -10.75 -10.10 9.27
C ASN A 84 -10.97 -8.75 10.00
N LYS A 85 -12.14 -8.62 10.61
CA LYS A 85 -12.56 -7.40 11.34
C LYS A 85 -11.68 -7.09 12.56
N GLU A 86 -11.13 -8.11 13.20
CA GLU A 86 -10.26 -7.92 14.37
C GLU A 86 -8.96 -7.23 13.97
N LEU A 87 -8.28 -7.74 12.94
CA LEU A 87 -7.03 -7.18 12.45
C LEU A 87 -7.25 -5.76 11.89
N SER A 88 -8.36 -5.55 11.17
CA SER A 88 -8.76 -4.23 10.72
C SER A 88 -8.85 -3.21 11.88
N LYS A 89 -9.54 -3.56 12.97
CA LYS A 89 -9.66 -2.68 14.15
C LYS A 89 -8.30 -2.37 14.78
N LYS A 90 -7.43 -3.37 14.95
CA LYS A 90 -6.08 -3.19 15.51
C LYS A 90 -5.22 -2.24 14.64
N LEU A 91 -5.38 -2.29 13.32
CA LEU A 91 -4.67 -1.43 12.38
C LEU A 91 -5.17 0.02 12.36
N LEU A 92 -6.45 0.24 12.69
CA LEU A 92 -7.03 1.57 12.85
C LEU A 92 -6.68 2.21 14.21
N ASP A 93 -6.30 1.41 15.21
CA ASP A 93 -5.86 1.91 16.51
C ASP A 93 -4.42 2.42 16.44
N SER A 94 -4.22 3.71 16.75
CA SER A 94 -2.92 4.36 16.64
C SER A 94 -1.85 3.78 17.58
N ASN A 95 -2.26 3.20 18.71
CA ASN A 95 -1.36 2.61 19.70
C ASN A 95 -0.97 1.17 19.32
N LEU A 96 -1.81 0.46 18.57
CA LEU A 96 -1.61 -0.96 18.27
C LEU A 96 -1.05 -1.22 16.87
N ARG A 97 -1.30 -0.34 15.90
CA ARG A 97 -1.02 -0.58 14.48
C ARG A 97 0.44 -0.90 14.16
N LEU A 98 1.41 -0.26 14.83
CA LEU A 98 2.83 -0.50 14.58
C LEU A 98 3.22 -1.93 15.00
N ALA A 99 2.86 -2.33 16.23
CA ALA A 99 3.11 -3.67 16.73
C ALA A 99 2.39 -4.73 15.88
N THR A 100 1.16 -4.42 15.46
CA THR A 100 0.35 -5.28 14.60
C THR A 100 1.01 -5.52 13.24
N ILE A 101 1.51 -4.46 12.59
CA ILE A 101 2.22 -4.58 11.30
C ILE A 101 3.54 -5.35 11.46
N ASN A 102 4.29 -5.13 12.54
CA ASN A 102 5.53 -5.85 12.78
C ASN A 102 5.26 -7.36 12.94
N SER A 103 4.27 -7.73 13.75
CA SER A 103 3.83 -9.12 13.90
C SER A 103 3.40 -9.72 12.57
N LEU A 104 2.63 -8.98 11.77
CA LEU A 104 2.19 -9.45 10.44
C LEU A 104 3.37 -9.69 9.50
N LYS A 105 4.37 -8.81 9.51
CA LYS A 105 5.60 -8.99 8.71
C LYS A 105 6.43 -10.18 9.17
N ASP A 106 6.40 -10.52 10.47
CA ASP A 106 7.08 -11.70 11.03
C ASP A 106 6.44 -13.02 10.56
N GLU A 107 5.14 -13.02 10.29
CA GLU A 107 4.42 -14.17 9.74
C GLU A 107 4.61 -14.34 8.23
N MET A 108 4.98 -13.29 7.50
CA MET A 108 5.07 -13.29 6.03
C MET A 108 6.51 -13.50 5.54
N SER A 109 6.79 -14.69 5.00
CA SER A 109 8.09 -14.96 4.36
C SER A 109 8.29 -14.16 3.07
N GLY A 110 9.45 -13.54 2.90
CA GLY A 110 9.83 -12.90 1.63
C GLY A 110 9.43 -11.43 1.47
N ILE A 111 8.76 -10.83 2.47
CA ILE A 111 8.52 -9.38 2.48
C ILE A 111 9.84 -8.64 2.73
N TYR A 112 10.12 -7.63 1.90
CA TYR A 112 11.28 -6.77 2.07
C TYR A 112 11.25 -6.08 3.43
N ARG A 113 12.39 -6.11 4.13
CA ARG A 113 12.64 -5.35 5.36
C ARG A 113 13.82 -4.42 5.13
N LYS A 114 13.65 -3.14 5.42
CA LYS A 114 14.76 -2.21 5.39
C LYS A 114 15.68 -2.55 6.56
N LYS A 115 16.93 -2.94 6.27
CA LYS A 115 17.94 -3.12 7.32
C LYS A 115 18.19 -1.76 7.97
N ILE A 116 17.99 -1.70 9.28
CA ILE A 116 18.29 -0.55 10.14
C ILE A 116 19.80 -0.47 10.33
#